data_AF-A0A3D4QV12-F1
#
_entry.id   AF-A0A3D4QV12-F1
#
_cell.length_a   1.000
_cell.length_b   1.000
_cell.length_c   1.000
_cell.angle_alpha   90.00
_cell.angle_beta   90.00
_cell.angle_gamma   90.00
#
_symmetry.space_group_name_H-M   'P 1'
#
loop_
_entity.id
_entity.type
_entity.pdbx_description
1 polymer ?
#
loop_
_entity_poly.entity_id
_entity_poly.type
_entity_poly.pdbx_seq_one_letter_code
_entity_poly.pdbx_strand_id
1 'polypeptide(L)'
;MSTREVTKQYRLSKWTEIIRECRGSGQTISEWCAEHDVKPGSYYYWLRRVRETACEALPAIGSGKSSIVPVNLSRNEDHVS
;
A
#
# COMPACT_ATOMS: atom_id res chain seq x y z
N MET A 1 5.38 26.29 8.97
CA MET A 1 4.34 25.32 8.52
C MET A 1 3.00 26.03 8.46
N SER A 2 2.25 25.88 7.37
CA SER A 2 0.89 26.41 7.26
C SER A 2 -0.13 25.43 7.85
N THR A 3 -1.27 25.92 8.36
CA THR A 3 -2.41 25.09 8.80
C THR A 3 -2.86 24.10 7.72
N ARG A 4 -2.71 24.48 6.44
CA ARG A 4 -3.01 23.63 5.28
C ARG A 4 -2.08 22.42 5.19
N GLU A 5 -0.80 22.62 5.47
CA GLU A 5 0.21 21.56 5.45
C GLU A 5 -0.03 20.55 6.57
N VAL A 6 -0.30 21.04 7.79
CA VAL A 6 -0.60 20.20 8.96
C VAL A 6 -1.85 19.36 8.70
N THR A 7 -2.88 19.95 8.11
CA THR A 7 -4.11 19.23 7.74
C THR A 7 -3.84 18.12 6.71
N LYS A 8 -2.98 18.38 5.71
CA LYS A 8 -2.60 17.39 4.71
C LYS A 8 -1.86 16.21 5.35
N GLN A 9 -0.88 16.50 6.21
CA GLN A 9 -0.10 15.49 6.91
C GLN A 9 -0.96 14.64 7.86
N TYR A 10 -1.88 15.28 8.59
CA TYR A 10 -2.82 14.59 9.46
C TYR A 10 -3.70 13.60 8.68
N ARG A 11 -4.30 14.06 7.57
CA ARG A 11 -5.14 13.18 6.72
C ARG A 11 -4.33 12.03 6.15
N LEU A 12 -3.11 12.29 5.68
CA LEU A 12 -2.24 11.25 5.13
C LEU A 12 -1.88 10.19 6.19
N SER A 13 -1.56 10.63 7.41
CA SER A 13 -1.26 9.73 8.53
C SER A 13 -2.47 8.88 8.90
N LYS A 14 -3.64 9.50 9.04
CA LYS A 14 -4.90 8.79 9.32
C LYS A 14 -5.23 7.74 8.26
N TRP A 15 -5.09 8.07 6.98
CA TRP A 15 -5.36 7.13 5.90
C TRP A 15 -4.32 6.02 5.80
N THR A 16 -3.08 6.28 6.23
CA THR A 16 -2.04 5.25 6.32
C THR A 16 -2.43 4.18 7.35
N GLU A 17 -2.98 4.58 8.50
CA GLU A 17 -3.48 3.66 9.53
C GLU A 17 -4.66 2.83 9.01
N ILE A 18 -5.65 3.49 8.41
CA ILE A 18 -6.81 2.84 7.78
C ILE A 18 -6.38 1.77 6.77
N ILE A 19 -5.44 2.09 5.89
CA ILE A 19 -4.94 1.14 4.87
C ILE A 19 -4.19 -0.02 5.54
N ARG A 20 -3.45 0.22 6.63
CA ARG A 20 -2.77 -0.85 7.38
C ARG A 20 -3.78 -1.78 8.02
N GLU A 21 -4.84 -1.25 8.61
CA GLU A 21 -5.92 -2.02 9.22
C GLU A 21 -6.65 -2.88 8.18
N CYS A 22 -7.06 -2.29 7.05
CA CYS A 22 -7.69 -3.02 5.95
C CYS A 22 -6.79 -4.15 5.40
N ARG A 23 -5.47 -3.93 5.32
CA ARG A 23 -4.53 -4.98 4.89
C ARG A 23 -4.30 -6.06 5.96
N GLY A 24 -4.44 -5.69 7.23
CA GLY A 24 -4.30 -6.61 8.37
C GLY A 24 -5.56 -7.44 8.64
N SER A 25 -6.73 -6.98 8.19
CA SER A 25 -8.00 -7.71 8.39
C SER A 25 -8.11 -8.98 7.56
N GLY A 26 -7.36 -9.08 6.46
CA GLY A 26 -7.45 -10.20 5.51
C GLY A 26 -8.73 -10.20 4.67
N GLN A 27 -9.60 -9.21 4.84
CA GLN A 27 -10.81 -9.03 4.04
C GLN A 27 -10.47 -8.41 2.67
N THR A 28 -11.40 -8.50 1.72
CA THR A 28 -11.29 -7.68 0.52
C THR A 28 -11.52 -6.21 0.87
N ILE A 29 -10.94 -5.31 0.06
CA ILE A 29 -11.11 -3.86 0.25
C ILE A 29 -12.60 -3.47 0.24
N SER A 30 -13.42 -4.13 -0.58
CA SER A 30 -14.85 -3.82 -0.69
C SER A 30 -15.62 -4.18 0.58
N GLU A 31 -15.34 -5.33 1.17
CA GLU A 31 -15.97 -5.79 2.43
C GLU A 31 -15.56 -4.87 3.58
N TRP A 32 -14.25 -4.63 3.74
CA TRP A 32 -13.74 -3.74 4.77
C TRP A 32 -14.31 -2.32 4.65
N CYS A 33 -14.41 -1.80 3.42
CA CYS A 33 -15.03 -0.51 3.16
C CYS A 33 -16.51 -0.46 3.58
N ALA A 34 -17.27 -1.53 3.34
CA ALA A 34 -18.67 -1.61 3.73
C ALA A 34 -18.85 -1.67 5.26
N GLU A 35 -18.00 -2.43 5.96
CA GLU A 35 -18.05 -2.58 7.42
C GLU A 35 -17.64 -1.28 8.17
N HIS A 36 -16.68 -0.53 7.62
CA HIS A 36 -16.12 0.66 8.26
C HIS A 36 -16.71 1.99 7.76
N ASP A 37 -17.81 1.97 7.01
CA ASP A 37 -18.46 3.13 6.38
C ASP A 37 -17.50 3.97 5.51
N VAL A 38 -16.56 3.29 4.86
CA VAL A 38 -15.59 3.92 3.97
C VAL A 38 -16.05 3.79 2.53
N LYS A 39 -16.14 4.92 1.82
CA LYS A 39 -16.44 4.89 0.39
C LYS A 39 -15.25 4.28 -0.38
N PRO A 40 -15.46 3.25 -1.22
CA PRO A 40 -14.37 2.64 -1.99
C PRO A 40 -13.59 3.65 -2.85
N GLY A 41 -14.28 4.63 -3.45
CA GLY A 41 -13.63 5.69 -4.23
C GLY A 41 -12.68 6.54 -3.39
N SER A 42 -13.06 6.87 -2.16
CA SER A 42 -12.18 7.58 -1.22
C SER A 42 -11.00 6.72 -0.81
N TYR A 43 -11.24 5.43 -0.54
CA TYR A 43 -10.18 4.48 -0.21
C TYR A 43 -9.10 4.43 -1.30
N TYR A 44 -9.49 4.20 -2.56
CA TYR A 44 -8.54 4.14 -3.67
C TYR A 44 -7.83 5.48 -3.92
N TYR A 45 -8.53 6.60 -3.76
CA TYR A 45 -7.92 7.92 -3.83
C TYR A 45 -6.79 8.08 -2.80
N TRP A 46 -7.05 7.75 -1.54
CA TRP A 46 -6.07 7.88 -0.47
C TRP A 46 -4.97 6.83 -0.54
N LEU A 47 -5.27 5.61 -0.98
CA LEU A 47 -4.28 4.59 -1.26
C LEU A 47 -3.26 5.06 -2.30
N ARG A 48 -3.73 5.69 -3.38
CA ARG A 48 -2.86 6.30 -4.39
C ARG A 48 -1.97 7.38 -3.77
N ARG A 49 -2.54 8.30 -2.99
CA ARG A 49 -1.80 9.40 -2.35
C ARG A 49 -0.73 8.91 -1.37
N VAL A 50 -1.04 7.89 -0.57
CA VAL A 50 -0.08 7.27 0.36
C VAL A 50 1.07 6.64 -0.41
N ARG A 51 0.79 5.92 -1.51
CA ARG A 51 1.83 5.34 -2.38
C ARG A 51 2.70 6.40 -3.05
N GLU A 52 2.10 7.45 -3.62
CA GLU A 52 2.83 8.57 -4.22
C GLU A 52 3.78 9.21 -3.20
N THR A 53 3.28 9.51 -2.00
CA THR A 53 4.10 10.13 -0.94
C THR A 53 5.22 9.21 -0.47
N ALA A 54 4.97 7.90 -0.37
CA ALA A 54 6.00 6.93 -0.04
C ALA A 54 7.08 6.85 -1.13
N CYS A 55 6.69 6.84 -2.40
CA CYS A 55 7.62 6.85 -3.53
C CYS A 55 8.46 8.13 -3.59
N GLU A 56 7.86 9.30 -3.32
CA GLU A 56 8.58 10.60 -3.25
C GLU A 56 9.57 10.64 -2.09
N ALA A 57 9.27 9.97 -0.98
CA ALA A 57 10.15 9.90 0.19
C ALA A 57 11.31 8.90 0.01
N LEU A 58 11.17 7.93 -0.90
CA LEU A 58 12.26 7.02 -1.20
C LEU A 58 13.34 7.76 -2.00
N PRO A 59 14.63 7.59 -1.67
CA PRO A 59 15.69 8.09 -2.52
C PRO A 59 15.51 7.47 -3.90
N ALA A 60 15.62 8.28 -4.95
CA ALA A 60 15.60 7.76 -6.32
C ALA A 60 16.60 6.60 -6.39
N ILE A 61 16.11 5.40 -6.67
CA ILE A 61 16.97 4.26 -7.01
C ILE A 61 17.58 4.64 -8.34
N GLY A 62 18.70 5.37 -8.27
CA GLY A 62 19.31 6.00 -9.42
C GLY A 62 19.75 4.91 -10.38
N SER A 63 19.03 4.76 -11.50
CA SER A 63 19.44 4.02 -12.70
C SER A 63 20.25 2.73 -12.43
N GLY A 64 19.87 2.00 -11.38
CA GLY A 64 20.56 0.81 -10.94
C GLY A 64 19.89 -0.38 -11.59
N LYS A 65 20.31 -0.68 -12.84
CA LYS A 65 20.00 -1.88 -13.63
C LYS A 65 19.14 -2.91 -12.88
N SER A 66 17.81 -2.77 -12.95
CA SER A 66 16.92 -3.84 -12.52
C SER A 66 17.10 -5.00 -13.50
N SER A 67 17.99 -5.93 -13.15
CA SER A 67 18.24 -7.10 -13.97
C SER A 67 17.05 -8.04 -13.80
N ILE A 68 16.24 -8.17 -14.86
CA ILE A 68 15.21 -9.20 -14.96
C ILE A 68 15.96 -10.54 -15.09
N VAL A 69 16.26 -11.15 -13.94
CA VAL A 69 16.82 -12.50 -13.89
C VAL A 69 15.68 -13.50 -13.72
N PRO A 70 15.75 -14.67 -14.37
CA PRO A 70 14.77 -15.73 -14.17
C PRO A 70 14.80 -16.19 -12.71
N VAL A 71 13.69 -16.01 -12.00
CA VAL A 71 13.47 -16.58 -10.68
C VAL A 71 13.33 -18.10 -10.86
N ASN A 72 14.29 -18.86 -10.32
CA ASN A 72 14.22 -20.32 -10.29
C ASN A 72 13.38 -20.72 -9.07
N LEU A 73 12.07 -20.87 -9.28
CA LEU A 73 11.16 -21.45 -8.30
C LEU A 73 11.36 -22.97 -8.34
N SER A 74 12.32 -23.47 -7.56
CA SER A 74 12.44 -24.91 -7.31
C SER A 74 11.19 -25.36 -6.55
N ARG A 75 10.23 -25.90 -7.30
CA ARG A 75 9.07 -26.60 -6.78
C ARG A 75 9.60 -27.89 -6.15
N ASN A 76 9.66 -27.94 -4.82
CA ASN A 76 9.90 -29.19 -4.11
C ASN A 76 8.71 -30.10 -4.43
N GLU A 77 8.95 -31.13 -5.25
CA GLU A 77 7.99 -32.20 -5.43
C GLU A 77 7.94 -32.99 -4.13
N ASP A 78 6.85 -32.80 -3.39
CA ASP A 78 6.51 -33.63 -2.24
C ASP A 78 6.47 -35.08 -2.72
N HIS A 79 7.47 -35.84 -2.25
CA HIS A 79 7.64 -37.25 -2.48
C HIS A 79 6.38 -37.97 -1.97
N VAL A 80 5.55 -38.45 -2.88
CA VAL A 80 4.58 -39.51 -2.57
C VAL A 80 5.37 -40.78 -2.27
N SER A 81 5.21 -41.30 -1.05
CA SER A 81 5.19 -42.73 -0.72
C SER A 81 4.51 -42.92 0.63
#